data_AF-A0A6M0ADC3-F1
#
_entry.id   AF-A0A6M0ADC3-F1
#
_cell.length_a   1.000
_cell.length_b   1.000
_cell.length_c   1.000
_cell.angle_alpha   90.00
_cell.angle_beta   90.00
_cell.angle_gamma   90.00
#
_symmetry.space_group_name_H-M   'P 1'
#
loop_
_entity.id
_entity.type
_entity.pdbx_description
1 polymer ?
#
loop_
_entity_poly.entity_id
_entity_poly.type
_entity_poly.pdbx_seq_one_letter_code
_entity_poly.pdbx_strand_id
1 'polypeptide(L)'
;TLLQLFIRGNPFRGSAGLTAVARAWLKMLLKTGDLQALVIYGSPYVLEQFLPELPPETPYVFSYGQMPAAQAIALKALLPESPTIDTFVRFI
;
A
#
# COMPACT_ATOMS: atom_id res chain seq x y z
N THR A 1 -1.52 -9.13 -6.17
CA THR A 1 -2.12 -7.78 -6.10
C THR A 1 -1.39 -6.91 -5.10
N LEU A 2 -1.07 -5.67 -5.51
CA LEU A 2 -0.55 -4.63 -4.62
C LEU A 2 -1.71 -3.71 -4.20
N LEU A 3 -2.07 -3.72 -2.92
CA LEU A 3 -3.12 -2.84 -2.38
C LEU A 3 -2.51 -1.54 -1.86
N GLN A 4 -2.92 -0.39 -2.41
CA GLN A 4 -2.46 0.93 -1.97
C GLN A 4 -3.61 1.74 -1.38
N LEU A 5 -3.51 2.11 -0.10
CA LEU A 5 -4.55 2.80 0.65
C LEU A 5 -4.15 4.25 0.92
N PHE A 6 -4.91 5.20 0.36
CA PHE A 6 -4.72 6.63 0.59
C PHE A 6 -5.75 7.13 1.59
N ILE A 7 -5.47 6.96 2.89
CA ILE A 7 -6.44 7.24 3.96
C ILE A 7 -5.82 8.22 4.95
N ARG A 8 -6.44 9.39 5.09
CA ARG A 8 -6.09 10.40 6.09
C ARG A 8 -7.35 10.93 6.78
N GLY A 9 -7.19 11.40 8.02
CA GLY A 9 -8.21 12.23 8.65
C GLY A 9 -8.33 13.54 7.88
N ASN A 10 -9.53 13.87 7.43
CA ASN A 10 -9.84 15.17 6.87
C ASN A 10 -10.98 15.79 7.68
N PRO A 11 -10.97 17.11 7.92
CA PRO A 11 -12.13 17.80 8.44
C PRO A 11 -13.36 17.44 7.59
N PHE A 12 -14.52 17.22 8.22
CA PHE A 12 -15.82 16.91 7.57
C PHE A 12 -16.02 15.50 7.01
N ARG A 13 -15.01 14.63 6.98
CA ARG A 13 -15.17 13.19 6.68
C ARG A 13 -14.44 12.39 7.74
N GLY A 14 -15.18 11.93 8.74
CA GLY A 14 -14.66 10.94 9.68
C GLY A 14 -14.07 9.77 8.88
N SER A 15 -12.86 9.34 9.22
CA SER A 15 -12.14 8.29 8.49
C SER A 15 -12.83 6.92 8.55
N ALA A 16 -13.80 6.74 9.45
CA ALA A 16 -14.45 5.46 9.74
C ALA A 16 -15.01 4.73 8.51
N GLY A 17 -15.70 5.44 7.60
CA GLY A 17 -16.32 4.83 6.42
C GLY A 17 -15.30 4.30 5.41
N LEU A 18 -14.25 5.09 5.14
CA LEU A 18 -13.20 4.70 4.20
C LEU A 18 -12.37 3.53 4.74
N THR A 19 -12.14 3.51 6.04
CA THR A 19 -11.44 2.42 6.73
C THR A 19 -12.23 1.10 6.66
N ALA A 20 -13.55 1.13 6.78
CA ALA A 20 -14.38 -0.07 6.68
C ALA A 20 -14.32 -0.72 5.28
N VAL A 21 -14.41 0.09 4.23
CA VAL A 21 -14.30 -0.40 2.84
C VAL A 21 -12.92 -0.97 2.59
N ALA A 22 -11.86 -0.27 2.98
CA ALA A 22 -10.48 -0.75 2.85
C ALA A 22 -10.26 -2.08 3.58
N ARG A 23 -10.85 -2.25 4.77
CA ARG A 23 -10.76 -3.49 5.54
C ARG A 23 -11.49 -4.65 4.83
N ALA A 24 -12.65 -4.39 4.22
CA ALA A 24 -13.36 -5.41 3.46
C ALA A 24 -12.52 -5.91 2.27
N TRP A 25 -11.88 -4.99 1.54
CA TRP A 25 -10.95 -5.35 0.46
C TRP A 25 -9.73 -6.13 0.96
N LEU A 26 -9.11 -5.69 2.06
CA LEU A 26 -7.98 -6.41 2.64
C LEU A 26 -8.37 -7.85 2.98
N LYS A 27 -9.48 -8.05 3.70
CA LYS A 27 -9.95 -9.39 4.08
C LYS A 27 -10.26 -10.26 2.88
N MET A 28 -10.87 -9.69 1.84
CA MET A 28 -11.15 -10.42 0.61
C MET A 28 -9.86 -10.89 -0.06
N LEU A 29 -8.87 -10.00 -0.24
CA LEU A 29 -7.59 -10.33 -0.88
C LEU A 29 -6.75 -11.31 -0.05
N LEU A 30 -6.79 -11.21 1.27
CA LEU A 30 -6.15 -12.19 2.16
C LEU A 30 -6.82 -13.57 2.04
N LYS A 31 -8.15 -13.60 2.00
CA LYS A 31 -8.91 -14.86 1.87
C LYS A 31 -8.65 -15.57 0.55
N THR A 32 -8.46 -14.83 -0.55
CA THR A 32 -8.18 -15.42 -1.86
C THR A 32 -6.69 -15.71 -2.08
N GLY A 33 -5.81 -15.24 -1.18
CA GLY A 33 -4.35 -15.37 -1.34
C GLY A 33 -3.77 -14.44 -2.42
N ASP A 34 -4.54 -13.44 -2.87
CA ASP A 34 -4.13 -12.55 -3.95
C ASP A 34 -3.34 -11.33 -3.46
N LEU A 35 -3.26 -11.09 -2.15
CA LEU A 35 -2.49 -9.99 -1.60
C LEU A 35 -0.99 -10.31 -1.61
N GLN A 36 -0.23 -9.54 -2.40
CA GLN A 36 1.24 -9.65 -2.42
C GLN A 36 1.89 -8.65 -1.47
N ALA A 37 1.30 -7.46 -1.33
CA ALA A 37 1.78 -6.44 -0.40
C ALA A 37 0.74 -5.35 -0.15
N LEU A 38 0.94 -4.62 0.94
CA LEU A 38 0.10 -3.51 1.37
C LEU A 38 0.90 -2.21 1.49
N VAL A 39 0.39 -1.11 0.92
CA VAL A 39 0.94 0.22 1.15
C VAL A 39 -0.12 1.12 1.76
N ILE A 40 0.22 1.84 2.84
CA ILE A 40 -0.69 2.77 3.51
C ILE A 40 -0.09 4.17 3.51
N TYR A 41 -0.84 5.14 2.98
CA TYR A 41 -0.46 6.54 2.93
C TYR A 41 -1.43 7.41 3.75
N GLY A 42 -0.90 8.15 4.73
CA GLY A 42 -1.64 9.15 5.50
C GLY A 42 -1.67 8.85 7.01
N SER A 43 -2.73 8.21 7.48
CA SER A 43 -3.01 8.06 8.92
C SER A 43 -2.29 6.85 9.55
N PRO A 44 -1.48 7.06 10.59
CA PRO A 44 -0.80 5.95 11.29
C PRO A 44 -1.79 5.04 12.03
N TYR A 45 -2.93 5.56 12.48
CA TYR A 45 -3.97 4.77 13.13
C TYR A 45 -4.61 3.74 12.19
N VAL A 46 -4.59 3.99 10.87
CA VAL A 46 -5.03 2.99 9.88
C VAL A 46 -4.01 1.85 9.82
N LEU A 47 -2.71 2.14 9.87
CA LEU A 47 -1.70 1.08 9.95
C LEU A 47 -1.91 0.21 11.20
N GLU A 48 -2.04 0.83 12.38
CA GLU A 48 -2.26 0.12 13.64
C GLU A 48 -3.49 -0.79 13.62
N GLN A 49 -4.55 -0.39 12.91
CA GLN A 49 -5.76 -1.20 12.76
C GLN A 49 -5.61 -2.39 11.80
N PHE A 50 -4.71 -2.31 10.82
CA PHE A 50 -4.54 -3.32 9.77
C PHE A 50 -3.42 -4.31 10.11
N LEU A 51 -2.40 -3.89 10.88
CA LEU A 51 -1.28 -4.74 11.28
C LEU A 51 -1.71 -6.07 11.93
N PRO A 52 -2.68 -6.11 12.87
CA PRO A 52 -3.11 -7.37 13.47
C PRO A 52 -3.83 -8.32 12.50
N GLU A 53 -4.37 -7.79 11.40
CA GLU A 53 -5.06 -8.58 10.37
C GLU A 53 -4.10 -9.09 9.29
N LEU A 54 -2.87 -8.57 9.24
CA LEU A 54 -1.89 -8.89 8.21
C LEU A 54 -1.05 -10.12 8.62
N PRO A 55 -0.90 -11.14 7.77
CA PRO A 55 0.02 -12.24 8.03
C PRO A 55 1.46 -11.72 8.20
N PRO A 56 2.28 -12.30 9.10
CA PRO A 56 3.66 -11.83 9.37
C PRO A 56 4.55 -11.78 8.12
N GLU A 57 4.33 -12.67 7.17
CA GLU A 57 5.12 -12.80 5.94
C GLU A 57 4.71 -11.80 4.85
N THR A 58 3.59 -11.08 5.02
CA THR A 58 3.09 -10.16 3.99
C THR A 58 3.82 -8.83 4.07
N PRO A 59 4.58 -8.43 3.04
CA PRO A 59 5.28 -7.16 3.03
C PRO A 59 4.32 -5.98 3.10
N TYR A 60 4.69 -4.95 3.87
CA TYR A 60 3.96 -3.69 3.89
C TYR A 60 4.88 -2.49 4.02
N VAL A 61 4.40 -1.33 3.56
CA VAL A 61 5.07 -0.04 3.74
C VAL A 61 4.05 1.01 4.17
N PHE A 62 4.48 1.91 5.05
CA PHE A 62 3.69 3.06 5.48
C PHE A 62 4.41 4.38 5.16
N SER A 63 3.64 5.40 4.81
CA SER A 63 4.12 6.78 4.73
C SER A 63 3.06 7.76 5.19
N TYR A 64 3.47 8.82 5.90
CA TYR A 64 2.57 9.93 6.23
C TYR A 64 2.18 10.74 4.99
N GLY A 65 3.06 10.84 4.00
CA GLY A 65 2.84 11.62 2.79
C GLY A 65 2.02 10.87 1.75
N GLN A 66 1.16 11.59 1.02
CA GLN A 66 0.36 11.03 -0.08
C GLN A 66 0.85 11.52 -1.47
N MET A 67 1.74 12.51 -1.51
CA MET A 67 2.28 13.10 -2.74
C MET A 67 3.12 12.11 -3.56
N PRO A 68 3.29 12.31 -4.88
CA PRO A 68 4.03 11.39 -5.74
C PRO A 68 5.43 11.01 -5.23
N ALA A 69 6.16 11.96 -4.62
CA ALA A 69 7.48 11.67 -4.05
C ALA A 69 7.42 10.64 -2.91
N ALA A 70 6.40 10.72 -2.04
CA ALA A 70 6.20 9.75 -0.97
C ALA A 70 5.80 8.37 -1.53
N GLN A 71 5.02 8.35 -2.61
CA GLN A 71 4.66 7.12 -3.30
C GLN A 71 5.88 6.44 -3.90
N ALA A 72 6.74 7.20 -4.59
CA ALA A 72 7.98 6.68 -5.17
C ALA A 72 8.91 6.08 -4.11
N ILE A 73 9.08 6.76 -2.97
CA ILE A 73 9.88 6.25 -1.85
C ILE A 73 9.28 4.94 -1.29
N ALA A 74 7.97 4.92 -1.05
CA ALA A 74 7.31 3.74 -0.49
C ALA A 74 7.36 2.53 -1.42
N LEU A 75 7.14 2.73 -2.72
CA LEU A 75 7.20 1.66 -3.72
C LEU A 75 8.63 1.17 -3.93
N LYS A 76 9.63 2.06 -3.91
CA LYS A 76 11.04 1.68 -3.98
C LYS A 76 11.48 0.83 -2.78
N ALA A 77 10.94 1.11 -1.59
CA ALA A 77 11.24 0.30 -0.39
C ALA A 77 10.59 -1.09 -0.44
N LEU A 78 9.45 -1.22 -1.13
CA LEU A 78 8.66 -2.44 -1.18
C LEU A 78 9.08 -3.37 -2.34
N LEU A 79 9.36 -2.80 -3.50
CA LEU A 79 9.72 -3.55 -4.69
C LEU A 79 11.24 -3.75 -4.72
N PRO A 80 11.72 -4.98 -4.94
CA PRO A 80 13.14 -5.20 -5.18
C PRO A 80 13.58 -4.40 -6.40
N GLU A 81 14.84 -3.93 -6.42
CA GLU A 81 15.40 -3.32 -7.62
C GLU A 81 15.25 -4.31 -8.77
N SER A 82 14.51 -3.90 -9.80
CA SER A 82 14.46 -4.69 -11.02
C SER A 82 15.88 -4.76 -11.57
N PRO A 83 16.38 -5.94 -11.97
CA PRO A 83 17.63 -6.00 -12.71
C PRO A 83 17.47 -5.06 -13.90
N THR A 84 18.41 -4.11 -14.03
CA THR A 84 18.48 -3.21 -15.17
C THR A 84 18.65 -4.10 -16.40
N ILE A 85 17.55 -4.41 -17.09
CA ILE A 85 17.62 -4.84 -18.48
C ILE A 85 18.11 -3.58 -19.19
N ASP A 86 19.39 -3.58 -19.58
CA ASP A 86 19.98 -2.53 -20.40
C ASP A 86 19.02 -2.22 -21.54
N THR A 87 18.28 -1.11 -21.40
CA THR A 87 17.30 -0.65 -22.38
C THR A 87 18.07 0.11 -23.47
N PHE A 88 19.08 -0.56 -24.02
CA PHE A 88 19.69 -0.21 -25.29
C PHE A 88 19.27 -1.27 -26.29
N VAL A 89 18.90 -0.82 -27.48
CA VAL A 89 18.51 -1.60 -28.66
C VAL A 89 17.02 -1.96 -28.73
N ARG A 90 16.23 -1.05 -29.31
CA ARG A 90 15.58 -1.24 -30.63
C ARG A 90 14.84 0.05 -31.06
N PHE A 91 15.57 0.97 -31.67
CA PHE A 91 15.05 1.66 -32.84
C PHE A 91 15.79 1.03 -34.03
N ILE A 92 15.12 0.07 -34.67
CA ILE A 92 15.42 -0.31 -36.06
C ILE A 92 14.35 0.39 -36.89
#